data_AF-S8EM61-F1
#
_entry.id   AF-S8EM61-F1
#
_cell.length_a   1.000
_cell.length_b   1.000
_cell.length_c   1.000
_cell.angle_alpha   90.00
_cell.angle_beta   90.00
_cell.angle_gamma   90.00
#
_symmetry.space_group_name_H-M   'P 1'
#
loop_
_entity.id
_entity.type
_entity.pdbx_description
1 polymer ?
#
loop_
_entity_poly.entity_id
_entity_poly.type
_entity_poly.pdbx_seq_one_letter_code
_entity_poly.pdbx_strand_id
1 'polypeptide(L)'
;MDAKGNQIPLVKARELLDRLVAPKDLTLKVGAQVMLIKNLVQGELVNGSVGRVVSFSAPRDARSHGVDIARTQLADGSREKIPEQILEIDHPFPVVEFPGGRRTLCIPATFEVVNGEGRVEAARDQVQLW
;
A
#
# COMPACT_ATOMS: atom_id res chain seq x y z
N MET A 1 -16.72 6.39 11.48
CA MET A 1 -17.83 6.62 12.44
C MET A 1 -17.59 5.74 13.65
N ASP A 2 -18.04 6.11 14.85
CA ASP A 2 -17.94 5.22 16.02
C ASP A 2 -18.94 4.05 15.90
N ALA A 3 -18.89 3.09 16.83
CA ALA A 3 -19.83 1.97 16.88
C ALA A 3 -21.31 2.40 16.94
N LYS A 4 -21.60 3.63 17.38
CA LYS A 4 -22.96 4.19 17.47
C LYS A 4 -23.37 4.98 16.21
N GLY A 5 -22.53 5.02 15.18
CA GLY A 5 -22.77 5.75 13.94
C GLY A 5 -22.49 7.25 14.01
N ASN A 6 -21.91 7.75 15.10
CA ASN A 6 -21.55 9.16 15.20
C ASN A 6 -20.26 9.46 14.42
N GLN A 7 -20.12 10.71 13.97
CA GLN A 7 -18.85 11.17 13.41
C GLN A 7 -17.78 11.20 14.51
N ILE A 8 -16.61 10.64 14.19
CA ILE A 8 -15.46 10.65 15.09
C ILE A 8 -14.74 11.99 14.90
N PRO A 9 -14.41 12.73 15.98
CA PRO A 9 -13.60 13.94 15.88
C PRO A 9 -12.24 13.66 15.23
N LEU A 10 -11.75 14.61 14.41
CA LEU A 10 -10.49 14.44 13.66
C LEU A 10 -9.29 14.03 14.53
N VAL A 11 -9.18 14.61 15.74
CA VAL A 11 -8.12 14.26 16.70
C VAL A 11 -8.20 12.79 17.09
N LYS A 12 -9.40 12.28 17.35
CA LYS A 12 -9.60 10.88 17.72
C LYS A 12 -9.35 9.93 16.55
N ALA A 13 -9.71 10.33 15.33
CA ALA A 13 -9.38 9.55 14.13
C ALA A 13 -7.86 9.42 13.93
N ARG A 14 -7.09 10.48 14.19
CA ARG A 14 -5.62 10.44 14.16
C ARG A 14 -5.04 9.47 15.18
N GLU A 15 -5.50 9.54 16.43
CA GLU A 15 -5.06 8.61 17.49
C GLU A 15 -5.36 7.14 17.16
N LEU A 16 -6.46 6.85 16.47
CA LEU A 16 -6.79 5.51 16.00
C LEU A 16 -5.81 5.06 14.92
N LEU A 17 -5.54 5.91 13.94
CA LEU A 17 -4.64 5.63 12.82
C LEU A 17 -3.17 5.49 13.25
N ASP A 18 -2.75 6.17 14.31
CA ASP A 18 -1.40 6.06 14.87
C ASP A 18 -1.11 4.69 15.51
N ARG A 19 -2.14 3.86 15.75
CA ARG A 19 -2.00 2.48 16.22
C ARG A 19 -1.67 1.48 15.11
N LEU A 20 -1.79 1.90 13.85
CA LEU A 20 -1.49 1.04 12.70
C LEU A 20 0.02 0.79 12.60
N VAL A 21 0.39 -0.38 12.06
CA VAL A 21 1.80 -0.70 11.76
C VAL A 21 2.36 0.23 10.67
N ALA A 22 1.49 0.74 9.78
CA ALA A 22 1.87 1.71 8.77
C ALA A 22 2.24 3.04 9.44
N PRO A 23 3.48 3.53 9.30
CA PRO A 23 3.84 4.84 9.82
C PRO A 23 3.04 5.94 9.12
N LYS A 24 2.88 7.08 9.79
CA LYS A 24 2.23 8.26 9.21
C LYS A 24 3.01 8.79 8.01
N ASP A 25 4.33 8.93 8.17
CA ASP A 25 5.25 9.42 7.16
C ASP A 25 6.30 8.33 6.91
N LEU A 26 6.57 8.01 5.63
CA LEU A 26 7.52 6.97 5.23
C LEU A 26 8.55 7.55 4.26
N THR A 27 9.79 7.70 4.70
CA THR A 27 10.90 8.10 3.84
C THR A 27 11.64 6.87 3.32
N LEU A 28 11.80 6.77 2.00
CA LEU A 28 12.48 5.66 1.35
C LEU A 28 13.65 6.15 0.50
N LYS A 29 14.64 5.27 0.31
CA LYS A 29 15.76 5.47 -0.61
C LYS A 29 16.09 4.17 -1.32
N VAL A 30 16.79 4.27 -2.45
CA VAL A 30 17.37 3.08 -3.10
C VAL A 30 18.28 2.35 -2.12
N GLY A 31 18.11 1.04 -2.04
CA GLY A 31 18.83 0.17 -1.12
C GLY A 31 18.15 -0.05 0.23
N ALA A 32 17.09 0.67 0.56
CA ALA A 32 16.34 0.43 1.79
C ALA A 32 15.73 -0.98 1.79
N GLN A 33 15.86 -1.69 2.90
CA GLN A 33 15.12 -2.91 3.16
C GLN A 33 13.72 -2.55 3.65
N VAL A 34 12.70 -3.19 3.07
CA VAL A 34 11.29 -2.93 3.36
C VAL A 34 10.57 -4.25 3.59
N MET A 35 9.44 -4.19 4.29
CA MET A 35 8.60 -5.35 4.57
C MET A 35 7.16 -5.03 4.17
N LEU A 36 6.51 -5.97 3.49
CA LEU A 36 5.09 -5.86 3.22
C LEU A 36 4.30 -5.95 4.53
N ILE A 37 3.30 -5.08 4.66
CA ILE A 37 2.34 -5.09 5.77
C ILE A 37 0.93 -5.46 5.29
N LYS A 38 0.81 -5.86 4.02
CA LYS A 38 -0.41 -6.32 3.35
C LYS A 38 -0.07 -7.46 2.39
N ASN A 39 -1.04 -8.34 2.17
CA ASN A 39 -0.91 -9.41 1.19
C ASN A 39 -1.12 -8.86 -0.22
N LEU A 40 -0.17 -9.12 -1.11
CA LEU A 40 -0.28 -8.83 -2.54
C LEU A 40 -0.61 -10.10 -3.33
N VAL A 41 0.10 -11.20 -3.07
CA VAL A 41 -0.11 -12.48 -3.77
C VAL A 41 -0.28 -13.58 -2.75
N GLN A 42 -1.36 -14.35 -2.88
CA GLN A 42 -1.69 -15.40 -1.93
C GLN A 42 -0.57 -16.45 -1.91
N GLY A 43 -0.01 -16.68 -0.73
CA GLY A 43 1.06 -17.67 -0.53
C GLY A 43 2.47 -17.26 -0.98
N GLU A 44 2.65 -16.11 -1.64
CA GLU A 44 3.97 -15.69 -2.16
C GLU A 44 4.44 -14.34 -1.59
N LEU A 45 3.62 -13.30 -1.73
CA LEU A 45 3.92 -11.94 -1.28
C LEU A 45 2.90 -11.57 -0.21
N VAL A 46 3.25 -11.88 1.03
CA VAL A 46 2.38 -11.78 2.20
C VAL A 46 2.89 -10.71 3.17
N ASN A 47 2.07 -10.34 4.14
CA ASN A 47 2.54 -9.56 5.29
C ASN A 47 3.75 -10.26 5.93
N GLY A 48 4.86 -9.54 6.07
CA GLY A 48 6.15 -10.07 6.51
C GLY A 48 7.15 -10.34 5.37
N SER A 49 6.73 -10.39 4.10
CA SER A 49 7.65 -10.55 2.98
C SER A 49 8.60 -9.35 2.90
N VAL A 50 9.91 -9.62 2.99
CA VAL A 50 10.97 -8.61 2.94
C VAL A 50 11.48 -8.45 1.52
N GLY A 51 11.73 -7.19 1.13
CA GLY A 51 12.32 -6.84 -0.16
C GLY A 51 13.29 -5.67 -0.04
N ARG A 52 13.88 -5.27 -1.16
CA ARG A 52 14.79 -4.12 -1.25
C ARG A 52 14.29 -3.14 -2.29
N VAL A 53 14.28 -1.85 -1.95
CA VAL A 53 14.00 -0.78 -2.92
C VAL A 53 15.16 -0.72 -3.92
N VAL A 54 14.87 -0.92 -5.20
CA VAL A 54 15.89 -0.94 -6.28
C VAL A 54 15.86 0.29 -7.16
N SER A 55 14.70 0.93 -7.28
CA SER A 55 14.52 2.19 -8.02
C SER A 55 13.21 2.86 -7.61
N PHE A 56 12.95 4.03 -8.19
CA PHE A 56 11.64 4.67 -8.16
C PHE A 56 11.18 4.88 -9.60
N SER A 57 9.91 4.63 -9.89
CA SER A 57 9.35 4.70 -11.25
C SER A 57 7.92 5.22 -11.21
N ALA A 58 7.53 6.01 -12.20
CA ALA A 58 6.12 6.28 -12.42
C ALA A 58 5.39 4.98 -12.85
N PRO A 59 4.09 4.82 -12.52
CA PRO A 59 3.26 3.69 -12.97
C PRO A 59 3.29 3.44 -14.48
N ARG A 60 3.24 4.51 -15.29
CA ARG A 60 3.32 4.42 -16.76
C ARG A 60 4.65 3.80 -17.22
N ASP A 61 5.76 4.24 -16.63
CA ASP A 61 7.09 3.75 -16.97
C ASP A 61 7.30 2.32 -16.47
N ALA A 62 6.83 1.99 -15.27
CA ALA A 62 6.92 0.62 -14.75
C ALA A 62 6.22 -0.36 -15.70
N ARG A 63 5.02 0.01 -16.18
CA ARG A 63 4.26 -0.79 -17.13
C ARG A 63 4.99 -0.95 -18.47
N SER A 64 5.61 0.11 -19.00
CA SER A 64 6.34 0.04 -20.28
C SER A 64 7.60 -0.82 -20.20
N HIS A 65 8.24 -0.88 -19.03
CA HIS A 65 9.43 -1.69 -18.77
C HIS A 65 9.10 -3.11 -18.23
N GLY A 66 7.83 -3.51 -18.21
CA GLY A 66 7.42 -4.85 -17.76
C GLY A 66 7.56 -5.11 -16.27
N VAL A 67 7.64 -4.07 -15.44
CA VAL A 67 7.60 -4.18 -13.97
C VAL A 67 6.16 -4.43 -13.54
N ASP A 68 5.92 -5.46 -12.72
CA ASP A 68 4.58 -5.76 -12.19
C ASP A 68 4.14 -4.63 -11.27
N ILE A 69 2.89 -4.17 -11.39
CA ILE A 69 2.32 -3.20 -10.45
C ILE A 69 1.65 -3.98 -9.32
N ALA A 70 1.97 -3.62 -8.07
CA ALA A 70 1.43 -4.24 -6.88
C ALA A 70 -0.10 -4.24 -6.92
N ARG A 71 -0.68 -5.43 -6.83
CA ARG A 71 -2.12 -5.69 -6.80
C ARG A 71 -2.39 -6.78 -5.80
N THR A 72 -3.49 -6.68 -5.07
CA THR A 72 -3.94 -7.78 -4.23
C THR A 72 -4.61 -8.85 -5.10
N GLN A 73 -4.26 -10.10 -4.85
CA GLN A 73 -4.91 -11.27 -5.43
C GLN A 73 -6.18 -11.60 -4.64
N LEU A 74 -7.29 -11.69 -5.37
CA LEU A 74 -8.61 -12.00 -4.86
C LEU A 74 -8.78 -13.51 -4.61
N ALA A 75 -9.85 -13.87 -3.89
CA ALA A 75 -10.13 -15.26 -3.51
C ALA A 75 -10.36 -16.20 -4.71
N ASP A 76 -10.82 -15.66 -5.83
CA ASP A 76 -11.01 -16.40 -7.09
C ASP A 76 -9.71 -16.54 -7.92
N GLY A 77 -8.58 -16.08 -7.38
CA GLY A 77 -7.28 -16.10 -8.02
C GLY A 77 -7.02 -14.94 -8.99
N SER A 78 -8.04 -14.14 -9.30
CA SER A 78 -7.88 -12.91 -10.10
C SER A 78 -7.13 -11.83 -9.32
N ARG A 79 -6.64 -10.80 -10.01
CA ARG A 79 -5.98 -9.66 -9.38
C ARG A 79 -6.86 -8.44 -9.47
N GLU A 80 -6.83 -7.60 -8.44
CA GLU A 80 -7.51 -6.30 -8.47
C GLU A 80 -7.10 -5.49 -9.70
N LYS A 81 -8.08 -4.78 -10.27
CA LYS A 81 -7.81 -3.84 -11.35
C LYS A 81 -7.07 -2.63 -10.78
N ILE A 82 -6.09 -2.14 -11.52
CA ILE A 82 -5.43 -0.89 -11.19
C ILE A 82 -6.34 0.24 -11.67
N PRO A 83 -6.73 1.20 -10.81
CA PRO A 83 -7.51 2.36 -11.23
C PRO A 83 -6.76 3.14 -12.33
N GLU A 84 -7.48 3.62 -13.35
CA GLU A 84 -6.85 4.37 -14.46
C GLU A 84 -6.11 5.61 -13.96
N GLN A 85 -6.64 6.28 -12.93
CA GLN A 85 -6.03 7.44 -12.29
C GLN A 85 -4.64 7.12 -11.73
N ILE A 86 -4.40 5.90 -11.26
CA ILE A 86 -3.07 5.48 -10.79
C ILE A 86 -2.09 5.37 -11.96
N LEU A 87 -2.55 4.92 -13.13
CA LEU A 87 -1.70 4.79 -14.32
C LEU A 87 -1.34 6.15 -14.93
N GLU A 88 -2.11 7.19 -14.61
CA GLU A 88 -1.89 8.58 -15.03
C GLU A 88 -0.98 9.36 -14.08
N ILE A 89 -0.61 8.81 -12.93
CA ILE A 89 0.35 9.46 -12.03
C ILE A 89 1.72 9.48 -12.70
N ASP A 90 2.30 10.67 -12.85
CA ASP A 90 3.65 10.86 -13.40
C ASP A 90 4.74 10.86 -12.31
N HIS A 91 4.35 10.82 -11.03
CA HIS A 91 5.29 10.79 -9.92
C HIS A 91 5.80 9.39 -9.59
N PRO A 92 7.05 9.27 -9.11
CA PRO A 92 7.69 7.97 -8.98
C PRO A 92 7.38 7.31 -7.63
N PHE A 93 7.06 6.02 -7.69
CA PHE A 93 6.83 5.14 -6.53
C PHE A 93 7.94 4.10 -6.41
N PRO A 94 8.17 3.53 -5.20
CA PRO A 94 9.25 2.56 -5.02
C PRO A 94 9.00 1.28 -5.82
N VAL A 95 10.02 0.87 -6.57
CA VAL A 95 10.12 -0.48 -7.14
C VAL A 95 10.88 -1.33 -6.13
N VAL A 96 10.23 -2.40 -5.67
CA VAL A 96 10.77 -3.34 -4.69
C VAL A 96 11.11 -4.65 -5.38
N GLU A 97 12.33 -5.13 -5.18
CA GLU A 97 12.76 -6.47 -5.57
C GLU A 97 12.60 -7.41 -4.37
N PHE A 98 11.82 -8.45 -4.57
CA PHE A 98 11.58 -9.53 -3.61
C PHE A 98 12.44 -10.76 -3.94
N PRO A 99 12.57 -11.72 -3.01
CA PRO A 99 13.21 -13.01 -3.29
C PRO A 99 12.68 -13.65 -4.57
N GLY A 100 13.56 -14.31 -5.33
CA GLY A 100 13.23 -14.86 -6.64
C GLY A 100 13.30 -13.85 -7.79
N GLY A 101 13.81 -12.63 -7.56
CA GLY A 101 14.03 -11.62 -8.60
C GLY A 101 12.77 -10.88 -9.04
N ARG A 102 11.66 -11.06 -8.31
CA ARG A 102 10.39 -10.43 -8.62
C ARG A 102 10.43 -8.95 -8.29
N ARG A 103 10.30 -8.11 -9.31
CA ARG A 103 10.20 -6.64 -9.16
C ARG A 103 8.75 -6.19 -9.22
N THR A 104 8.37 -5.41 -8.22
CA THR A 104 7.01 -4.91 -8.08
C THR A 104 7.03 -3.41 -7.80
N LEU A 105 6.28 -2.63 -8.57
CA LEU A 105 6.00 -1.23 -8.25
C LEU A 105 4.95 -1.17 -7.14
N CYS A 106 5.29 -0.62 -5.99
CA CYS A 106 4.36 -0.45 -4.87
C CYS A 106 3.64 0.90 -4.99
N ILE A 107 2.38 0.86 -5.43
CA ILE A 107 1.49 2.02 -5.56
C ILE A 107 0.90 2.43 -4.20
N PRO A 108 0.33 3.65 -4.07
CA PRO A 108 -0.37 4.08 -2.86
C PRO A 108 -1.42 3.09 -2.38
N ALA A 109 -1.56 2.96 -1.06
CA ALA A 109 -2.54 2.10 -0.41
C ALA A 109 -3.34 2.88 0.66
N THR A 110 -4.61 2.50 0.82
CA THR A 110 -5.48 2.95 1.91
C THR A 110 -5.27 2.09 3.15
N PHE A 111 -5.16 2.69 4.33
CA PHE A 111 -5.09 1.98 5.61
C PHE A 111 -6.30 2.30 6.46
N GLU A 112 -6.94 1.28 7.03
CA GLU A 112 -8.22 1.41 7.73
C GLU A 112 -8.11 0.88 9.16
N VAL A 113 -8.79 1.55 10.08
CA VAL A 113 -9.05 1.05 11.43
C VAL A 113 -10.48 0.55 11.45
N VAL A 114 -10.62 -0.77 11.63
CA VAL A 114 -11.91 -1.46 11.69
C VAL A 114 -12.21 -1.80 13.15
N ASN A 115 -13.43 -1.52 13.61
CA ASN A 115 -13.84 -1.85 14.98
C ASN A 115 -14.30 -3.30 15.13
N GLY A 116 -14.68 -3.68 16.35
CA GLY A 116 -15.17 -5.03 16.66
C GLY A 116 -16.46 -5.44 15.94
N GLU A 117 -17.19 -4.49 15.35
CA GLU A 117 -18.38 -4.75 14.53
C GLU A 117 -18.05 -4.89 13.03
N GLY A 118 -16.78 -4.79 12.64
CA GLY A 118 -16.36 -4.85 11.24
C GLY A 118 -16.55 -3.55 10.45
N ARG A 119 -16.84 -2.43 11.13
CA ARG A 119 -17.03 -1.12 10.48
C ARG A 119 -15.76 -0.29 10.50
N VAL A 120 -15.52 0.45 9.42
CA VAL A 120 -14.40 1.40 9.32
C VAL A 120 -14.66 2.62 10.20
N GLU A 121 -13.81 2.82 11.20
CA GLU A 121 -13.88 3.98 12.09
C GLU A 121 -13.10 5.16 11.53
N ALA A 122 -11.90 4.88 10.99
CA ALA A 122 -11.00 5.85 10.39
C ALA A 122 -10.22 5.21 9.23
N ALA A 123 -9.83 6.01 8.24
CA ALA A 123 -8.99 5.59 7.13
C ALA A 123 -7.94 6.66 6.81
N ARG A 124 -6.80 6.23 6.24
CA ARG A 124 -5.72 7.08 5.75
C ARG A 124 -5.21 6.56 4.42
N ASP A 125 -5.28 7.39 3.39
CA ASP A 125 -4.65 7.13 2.11
C ASP A 125 -3.18 7.53 2.14
N GLN A 126 -2.32 6.67 1.58
CA GLN A 126 -0.95 7.06 1.31
C GLN A 126 -0.94 8.13 0.22
N VAL A 127 -0.29 9.25 0.51
CA VAL A 127 -0.03 10.32 -0.45
C VAL A 127 1.45 10.63 -0.45
N GLN A 128 1.95 11.19 -1.55
CA GLN A 128 3.33 11.64 -1.61
C GLN A 128 3.52 12.91 -0.76
N LEU A 129 4.64 12.97 -0.05
CA LEU A 129 5.09 14.16 0.65
C LEU A 129 6.16 14.86 -0.20
N TRP A 130 6.09 16.19 -0.28
CA TRP A 130 6.97 17.06 -1.06
C TRP A 130 8.24 17.42 -0.30
#